data_AF-A0A2E4CWR9-F1
#
_entry.id   AF-A0A2E4CWR9-F1
#
_cell.length_a   1.000
_cell.length_b   1.000
_cell.length_c   1.000
_cell.angle_alpha   90.00
_cell.angle_beta   90.00
_cell.angle_gamma   90.00
#
_symmetry.space_group_name_H-M   'P 1'
#
loop_
_entity.id
_entity.type
_entity.pdbx_description
1 polymer ?
#
loop_
_entity_poly.entity_id
_entity_poly.type
_entity_poly.pdbx_seq_one_letter_code
_entity_poly.pdbx_strand_id
1 'polypeptide(L)'
;MQDPQDLSGGELGSIVYPSASPFEIHHILCKLGDAVEHPVFGSLLVPENPPDGRMPCVIAVHGSLNWRGPHHEHIVRWLEQGICVFR
;
A
#
# COMPACT_ATOMS: atom_id res chain seq x y z
N MET A 1 13.06 11.15 7.14
CA MET A 1 11.70 10.71 6.76
C MET A 1 10.90 11.96 6.48
N GLN A 2 10.48 12.15 5.23
CA GLN A 2 9.53 13.24 4.93
C GLN A 2 8.19 12.98 5.62
N ASP A 3 7.45 14.05 5.91
CA ASP A 3 6.09 13.90 6.44
C ASP A 3 5.21 13.19 5.39
N PRO A 4 4.37 12.22 5.80
CA PRO A 4 3.46 11.55 4.88
C PRO A 4 2.56 12.57 4.19
N GLN A 5 2.26 12.33 2.91
CA GLN A 5 1.21 13.08 2.22
C GLN A 5 -0.10 12.94 3.01
N ASP A 6 -0.76 14.07 3.27
CA ASP A 6 -2.09 14.07 3.88
C ASP A 6 -3.10 13.56 2.86
N LEU A 7 -3.72 12.40 3.17
CA LEU A 7 -4.75 11.79 2.33
C LEU A 7 -6.18 12.07 2.83
N SER A 8 -6.34 12.96 3.80
CA SER A 8 -7.64 13.30 4.40
C SER A 8 -8.62 13.95 3.42
N GLY A 9 -8.12 14.43 2.28
CA GLY A 9 -8.93 14.98 1.18
C GLY A 9 -9.72 13.93 0.40
N GLY A 10 -9.52 12.64 0.67
CA GLY A 10 -10.23 11.55 0.00
C GLY A 10 -9.64 11.17 -1.36
N GLU A 11 -8.32 11.33 -1.55
CA GLU A 11 -7.66 10.88 -2.78
C GLU A 11 -7.79 9.36 -2.95
N LEU A 12 -8.22 8.94 -4.15
CA LEU A 12 -8.38 7.54 -4.54
C LEU A 12 -7.52 7.25 -5.78
N GLY A 13 -7.22 5.97 -6.00
CA GLY A 13 -6.40 5.55 -7.13
C GLY A 13 -4.91 5.65 -6.84
N SER A 14 -4.12 6.12 -7.82
CA SER A 14 -2.65 6.15 -7.73
C SER A 14 -2.16 7.23 -6.77
N ILE A 15 -1.43 6.81 -5.74
CA ILE A 15 -0.83 7.67 -4.72
C ILE A 15 0.68 7.51 -4.79
N VAL A 16 1.40 8.62 -4.90
CA VAL A 16 2.86 8.66 -4.93
C VAL A 16 3.37 9.21 -3.60
N TYR A 17 4.30 8.51 -2.97
CA TYR A 17 4.83 8.90 -1.66
C TYR A 17 6.33 8.62 -1.56
N PRO A 18 7.07 9.36 -0.72
CA PRO A 18 8.49 9.08 -0.48
C PRO A 18 8.62 7.78 0.33
N SER A 19 9.51 6.88 -0.11
CA SER A 19 9.90 5.67 0.63
C SER A 19 11.34 5.30 0.35
N ALA A 20 11.92 4.46 1.20
CA ALA A 20 13.26 3.92 1.03
C ALA A 20 13.21 2.42 0.71
N SER A 21 14.22 1.94 -0.04
CA SER A 21 14.36 0.53 -0.44
C SER A 21 15.60 -0.09 0.21
N PRO A 22 15.61 -0.34 1.53
CA PRO A 22 16.72 -1.01 2.19
C PRO A 22 16.82 -2.48 1.73
N PHE A 23 18.01 -2.92 1.34
CA PHE A 23 18.21 -4.27 0.80
C PHE A 23 18.42 -5.34 1.88
N GLU A 24 19.33 -5.10 2.83
CA GLU A 24 19.69 -6.05 3.89
C GLU A 24 18.87 -5.82 5.16
N ILE A 25 18.69 -6.86 5.97
CA ILE A 25 18.08 -6.74 7.31
C ILE A 25 18.83 -5.71 8.15
N HIS A 26 20.16 -5.66 8.05
CA HIS A 26 20.96 -4.65 8.73
C HIS A 26 20.62 -3.21 8.27
N HIS A 27 20.31 -2.99 6.99
CA HIS A 27 19.86 -1.68 6.51
C HIS A 27 18.51 -1.32 7.12
N ILE A 28 17.58 -2.27 7.20
CA ILE A 28 16.25 -2.07 7.81
C ILE A 28 16.38 -1.75 9.30
N LEU A 29 17.21 -2.50 10.04
CA LEU A 29 17.28 -2.40 11.50
C LEU A 29 18.18 -1.26 11.99
N CYS A 30 19.29 -1.01 11.30
CA CYS A 30 20.35 -0.13 11.81
C CYS A 30 20.55 1.15 10.99
N LYS A 31 20.09 1.18 9.73
CA LYS A 31 20.39 2.28 8.79
C LYS A 31 19.18 2.79 8.02
N LEU A 32 17.96 2.51 8.48
CA LEU A 32 16.76 2.93 7.75
C LEU A 32 16.65 4.45 7.64
N GLY A 33 17.06 5.17 8.68
CA GLY A 33 17.11 6.64 8.68
C GLY A 33 18.13 7.25 7.73
N ASP A 34 19.16 6.48 7.33
CA ASP A 34 20.21 6.91 6.40
C ASP A 34 19.89 6.49 4.95
N ALA A 35 18.84 5.71 4.73
CA ALA A 35 18.49 5.19 3.42
C ALA A 35 17.91 6.31 2.53
N VAL A 36 18.35 6.35 1.27
CA VAL A 36 17.89 7.35 0.30
C VAL A 36 16.43 7.11 -0.06
N GLU A 37 15.58 8.09 0.24
CA GLU A 37 14.20 8.10 -0.20
C GLU A 37 14.08 8.38 -1.69
N HIS A 38 13.11 7.74 -2.32
CA HIS A 38 12.73 7.95 -3.71
C HIS A 38 11.21 7.84 -3.82
N PRO A 39 10.59 8.45 -4.85
CA PRO A 39 9.16 8.32 -5.06
C PRO A 39 8.81 6.86 -5.37
N VAL A 40 7.89 6.31 -4.59
CA VAL A 40 7.21 5.04 -4.86
C VAL A 40 5.73 5.31 -5.06
N PHE A 41 5.01 4.35 -5.62
CA PHE A 41 3.59 4.49 -5.89
C PHE A 41 2.81 3.23 -5.49
N GLY A 42 1.53 3.43 -5.19
CA GLY A 42 0.56 2.36 -4.99
C GLY A 42 -0.84 2.85 -5.31
N SER A 43 -1.78 1.93 -5.44
CA SER A 43 -3.17 2.22 -5.74
C SER A 43 -4.07 1.87 -4.57
N LEU A 44 -4.85 2.85 -4.10
CA LEU A 44 -5.94 2.62 -3.15
C LEU A 44 -7.20 2.18 -3.90
N LEU A 45 -7.61 0.94 -3.67
CA LEU A 45 -8.82 0.33 -4.19
C LEU A 45 -9.91 0.35 -3.11
N VAL A 46 -11.11 0.76 -3.50
CA VAL A 46 -12.28 0.85 -2.63
C VAL A 46 -13.36 -0.11 -3.13
N PRO A 47 -14.11 -0.77 -2.24
CA PRO A 47 -15.27 -1.58 -2.62
C PRO A 47 -16.25 -0.79 -3.50
N GLU A 48 -16.91 -1.46 -4.44
CA GLU A 48 -17.92 -0.83 -5.32
C GLU A 48 -19.13 -0.30 -4.53
N ASN A 49 -19.51 -1.01 -3.47
CA ASN A 49 -20.56 -0.62 -2.53
C ASN A 49 -19.93 -0.42 -1.14
N PRO A 50 -19.26 0.72 -0.90
CA PRO A 50 -18.60 0.96 0.37
C PRO A 50 -19.65 1.09 1.49
N PRO A 51 -19.45 0.42 2.64
CA PRO A 51 -20.30 0.64 3.81
C PRO A 51 -20.13 2.06 4.35
N ASP A 52 -21.16 2.59 5.00
CA ASP A 52 -21.10 3.91 5.63
C ASP A 52 -20.05 3.94 6.76
N GLY A 53 -19.21 4.97 6.76
CA GLY A 53 -18.23 5.23 7.82
C GLY A 53 -16.83 4.69 7.54
N ARG A 54 -16.11 4.29 8.60
CA ARG A 54 -14.70 3.87 8.48
C ARG A 54 -14.61 2.44 7.97
N MET A 55 -13.83 2.24 6.92
CA MET A 55 -13.54 0.93 6.37
C MET A 55 -12.17 0.42 6.86
N PRO A 56 -12.04 -0.90 7.10
CA PRO A 56 -10.72 -1.51 7.24
C PRO A 56 -9.95 -1.40 5.92
N CYS A 57 -8.61 -1.34 6.00
CA CYS A 57 -7.73 -1.30 4.84
C CYS A 57 -6.61 -2.33 4.98
N VAL A 58 -6.37 -3.09 3.91
CA VAL A 58 -5.26 -4.04 3.81
C VAL A 58 -4.16 -3.45 2.91
N ILE A 59 -2.93 -3.44 3.40
CA ILE A 59 -1.75 -3.13 2.58
C ILE A 59 -1.25 -4.45 1.98
N ALA A 60 -1.47 -4.62 0.67
CA ALA A 60 -1.19 -5.84 -0.05
C ALA A 60 0.17 -5.74 -0.76
N VAL A 61 1.23 -6.18 -0.08
CA VAL A 61 2.59 -6.20 -0.64
C VAL A 61 2.77 -7.46 -1.49
N HIS A 62 2.91 -7.26 -2.80
CA HIS A 62 3.07 -8.38 -3.72
C HIS A 62 4.42 -9.08 -3.55
N GLY A 63 4.40 -10.41 -3.63
CA GLY A 63 5.60 -11.24 -3.70
C GLY A 63 6.29 -11.16 -5.07
N SER A 64 7.05 -12.20 -5.44
CA SER A 64 7.63 -12.28 -6.78
C SER A 64 6.55 -12.34 -7.87
N LEU A 65 6.92 -12.00 -9.11
CA LEU A 65 6.00 -11.91 -10.27
C LEU A 65 5.03 -13.10 -10.42
N ASN A 66 5.46 -14.31 -10.02
CA ASN A 66 4.68 -15.53 -10.15
C ASN A 66 3.46 -15.60 -9.20
N TRP A 67 3.34 -14.69 -8.23
CA TRP A 67 2.22 -14.65 -7.29
C TRP A 67 1.06 -13.78 -7.77
N ARG A 68 1.19 -13.11 -8.94
CA ARG A 68 0.23 -12.09 -9.43
C ARG A 68 -1.21 -12.56 -9.46
N GLY A 69 -1.45 -13.78 -9.96
CA GLY A 69 -2.79 -14.37 -10.04
C GLY A 69 -3.40 -14.58 -8.65
N PRO A 70 -2.80 -15.45 -7.80
CA PRO A 70 -3.32 -15.69 -6.45
C PRO A 70 -3.49 -14.43 -5.61
N HIS A 71 -2.56 -13.49 -5.69
CA HIS A 71 -2.67 -12.22 -4.96
C HIS A 71 -3.83 -11.35 -5.46
N HIS A 72 -4.11 -11.35 -6.77
CA HIS A 72 -5.27 -10.66 -7.32
C HIS A 72 -6.58 -11.25 -6.77
N GLU A 73 -6.69 -12.58 -6.67
CA GLU A 73 -7.88 -13.23 -6.09
C GLU A 73 -8.12 -12.81 -4.63
N HIS A 74 -7.06 -12.69 -3.82
CA HIS A 74 -7.19 -12.17 -2.46
C HIS A 74 -7.69 -10.73 -2.43
N ILE A 75 -7.16 -9.87 -3.30
CA ILE A 75 -7.58 -8.47 -3.40
C ILE A 75 -9.07 -8.38 -3.74
N VAL A 76 -9.54 -9.15 -4.73
CA VAL A 76 -10.96 -9.18 -5.11
C VAL A 76 -11.83 -9.58 -3.92
N ARG A 77 -11.47 -10.65 -3.22
CA ARG A 77 -12.22 -11.12 -2.04
C ARG A 77 -12.27 -10.09 -0.91
N TRP A 78 -11.19 -9.36 -0.65
CA TRP A 78 -11.20 -8.29 0.36
C TRP A 78 -12.15 -7.16 -0.03
N LEU A 79 -12.13 -6.73 -1.30
CA LEU A 79 -13.02 -5.69 -1.80
C LEU A 79 -14.49 -6.12 -1.71
N GLU A 80 -14.81 -7.37 -2.08
CA GLU A 80 -16.16 -7.96 -1.96
C GLU A 80 -16.66 -8.02 -0.51
N GLN A 81 -15.76 -8.07 0.47
CA GLN A 81 -16.09 -8.04 1.91
C GLN A 81 -16.13 -6.63 2.50
N GLY A 82 -16.05 -5.58 1.69
CA GLY A 82 -16.11 -4.19 2.16
C GLY A 82 -14.79 -3.68 2.75
N ILE A 83 -13.65 -4.29 2.38
CA ILE A 83 -12.31 -3.94 2.85
C ILE A 83 -11.56 -3.19 1.74
N CYS A 84 -11.04 -2.01 2.04
CA CYS A 84 -10.16 -1.27 1.12
C CYS A 84 -8.82 -1.98 0.97
N VAL A 85 -8.17 -1.81 -0.18
CA VAL A 85 -6.86 -2.41 -0.43
C VAL A 85 -5.90 -1.40 -1.03
N PHE A 86 -4.74 -1.21 -0.41
CA PHE A 86 -3.62 -0.48 -0.98
C PHE A 86 -2.59 -1.46 -1.56
N ARG A 87 -2.21 -1.32 -2.83
CA ARG A 87 -1.36 -2.30 -3.55
C ARG A 87 -0.37 -1.66 -4.52
#